data_AF-A0A3L7TJV2-F1
#
_entry.id   AF-A0A3L7TJV2-F1
#
_cell.length_a   1.000
_cell.length_b   1.000
_cell.length_c   1.000
_cell.angle_alpha   90.00
_cell.angle_beta   90.00
_cell.angle_gamma   90.00
#
_symmetry.space_group_name_H-M   'P 1'
#
loop_
_entity.id
_entity.type
_entity.pdbx_description
1 polymer ?
#
loop_
_entity_poly.entity_id
_entity_poly.type
_entity_poly.pdbx_seq_one_letter_code
_entity_poly.pdbx_strand_id
1 'polypeptide(L)'
;MKFVMNHSTFATLALTAAALISSGATASGFTGNVVVASPVRTCMLVRQTGFASNFLSLQIKVLMRSGVYEYPQFNVVTSSLGYVVETTGSCYRIVATVVTGNQTRFQIFHSGLPNVGVQSIEFGGLAQELVFDRTSPNPGTSTSDSGRDVQYFSGSGIWSVTAEWRNPIRIATASPLGDSYSGLKIRFSTTFRAGDHLYFDVDTDIAA
;
A
#
# COMPACT_ATOMS: atom_id res chain seq x y z
N MET A 1 45.08 34.16 -49.06
CA MET A 1 45.08 33.81 -47.62
C MET A 1 43.97 32.80 -47.40
N LYS A 2 44.32 31.55 -47.08
CA LYS A 2 43.40 30.41 -47.00
C LYS A 2 43.16 30.09 -45.52
N PHE A 3 41.94 30.31 -45.03
CA PHE A 3 41.55 29.88 -43.68
C PHE A 3 41.13 28.41 -43.75
N VAL A 4 41.86 27.55 -43.07
CA VAL A 4 41.49 26.15 -42.83
C VAL A 4 40.78 26.10 -41.48
N MET A 5 39.46 25.86 -41.49
CA MET A 5 38.73 25.46 -40.29
C MET A 5 38.70 23.94 -40.21
N ASN A 6 39.44 23.38 -39.27
CA ASN A 6 39.17 22.06 -38.73
C ASN A 6 37.95 22.18 -37.82
N HIS A 7 36.89 21.41 -38.06
CA HIS A 7 35.92 21.10 -37.01
C HIS A 7 35.41 19.68 -37.14
N SER A 8 35.29 19.10 -35.96
CA SER A 8 35.21 17.70 -35.58
C SER A 8 33.97 16.98 -36.09
N THR A 9 34.16 15.70 -36.39
CA THR A 9 33.15 14.70 -36.70
C THR A 9 32.07 14.64 -35.62
N PHE A 10 30.83 14.99 -35.95
CA PHE A 10 29.66 14.68 -35.12
C PHE A 10 29.20 13.26 -35.44
N ALA A 11 29.39 12.34 -34.51
CA ALA A 11 28.83 10.99 -34.58
C ALA A 11 27.32 11.06 -34.33
N THR A 12 26.54 10.99 -35.41
CA THR A 12 25.07 10.86 -35.33
C THR A 12 24.74 9.44 -34.88
N LEU A 13 24.39 9.26 -33.60
CA LEU A 13 23.74 8.03 -33.14
C LEU A 13 22.32 7.97 -33.72
N ALA A 14 22.16 7.17 -34.77
CA ALA A 14 20.85 6.77 -35.24
C ALA A 14 20.35 5.61 -34.36
N LEU A 15 19.34 5.86 -33.52
CA LEU A 15 18.47 4.81 -32.99
C LEU A 15 17.11 4.93 -33.65
N THR A 16 16.96 4.22 -34.77
CA THR A 16 15.65 3.89 -35.34
C THR A 16 15.28 2.51 -34.80
N ALA A 17 14.43 2.45 -33.78
CA ALA A 17 13.65 1.25 -33.49
C ALA A 17 12.19 1.58 -33.76
N ALA A 18 11.69 0.99 -34.85
CA ALA A 18 10.35 1.16 -35.36
C ALA A 18 9.28 0.75 -34.34
N ALA A 19 8.14 1.42 -34.42
CA ALA A 19 6.94 1.11 -33.68
C ALA A 19 6.33 -0.25 -34.07
N LEU A 20 5.51 -0.77 -33.15
CA LEU A 20 4.40 -1.71 -33.34
C LEU A 20 4.65 -3.19 -32.98
N ILE A 21 4.60 -3.50 -31.68
CA ILE A 21 3.57 -4.39 -31.10
C ILE A 21 3.13 -3.78 -29.76
N SER A 22 1.94 -3.21 -29.72
CA SER A 22 1.21 -2.88 -28.49
C SER A 22 0.62 -4.16 -27.90
N SER A 23 1.41 -4.94 -27.17
CA SER A 23 0.90 -5.96 -26.25
C SER A 23 1.98 -6.39 -25.27
N GLY A 24 1.81 -6.02 -23.99
CA GLY A 24 2.54 -6.62 -22.88
C GLY A 24 3.71 -5.82 -22.30
N ALA A 25 3.54 -4.52 -22.03
CA ALA A 25 4.34 -3.91 -20.94
C ALA A 25 3.74 -4.39 -19.61
N THR A 26 4.01 -5.64 -19.23
CA THR A 26 3.64 -6.16 -17.91
C THR A 26 4.66 -5.68 -16.90
N ALA A 27 4.24 -4.79 -16.00
CA ALA A 27 4.86 -4.70 -14.69
C ALA A 27 3.85 -4.13 -13.70
N SER A 28 3.23 -5.02 -12.94
CA SER A 28 2.85 -4.73 -11.56
C SER A 28 4.15 -4.75 -10.75
N GLY A 29 4.62 -3.58 -10.30
CA GLY A 29 5.90 -3.43 -9.61
C GLY A 29 5.73 -2.73 -8.26
N PHE A 30 6.30 -3.30 -7.20
CA PHE A 30 6.41 -2.62 -5.90
C PHE A 30 7.62 -1.69 -5.92
N THR A 31 7.40 -0.39 -5.75
CA THR A 31 8.47 0.63 -5.82
C THR A 31 9.01 1.04 -4.47
N GLY A 32 8.45 0.50 -3.37
CA GLY A 32 9.03 0.63 -2.04
C GLY A 32 8.06 1.07 -0.95
N ASN A 33 8.63 1.18 0.24
CA ASN A 33 8.01 1.66 1.47
C ASN A 33 8.57 3.06 1.78
N VAL A 34 7.70 4.02 2.08
CA VAL A 34 8.12 5.37 2.45
C VAL A 34 7.36 5.83 3.70
N VAL A 35 8.04 6.51 4.61
CA VAL A 35 7.41 7.17 5.76
C VAL A 35 7.06 8.59 5.36
N VAL A 36 5.81 9.00 5.56
CA VAL A 36 5.31 10.33 5.19
C VAL A 36 5.03 11.15 6.44
N ALA A 37 5.49 12.41 6.42
CA ALA A 37 5.22 13.38 7.48
C ALA A 37 3.71 13.49 7.74
N SER A 38 3.30 13.25 8.99
CA SER A 38 1.89 13.14 9.38
C SER A 38 1.75 13.31 10.90
N PRO A 39 0.56 13.67 11.41
CA PRO A 39 0.34 13.82 12.85
C PRO A 39 0.62 12.53 13.61
N VAL A 40 1.34 12.63 14.73
CA VAL A 40 1.63 11.52 15.65
C VAL A 40 0.35 11.12 16.40
N ARG A 41 0.06 9.83 16.50
CA ARG A 41 -0.98 9.29 17.39
C ARG A 41 -0.32 8.79 18.69
N THR A 42 -0.89 9.11 19.84
CA THR A 42 -0.44 8.58 21.13
C THR A 42 -1.38 7.48 21.62
N CYS A 43 -0.82 6.39 22.14
CA CYS A 43 -1.55 5.29 22.77
C CYS A 43 -0.84 4.88 24.07
N MET A 44 -1.47 4.08 24.91
CA MET A 44 -0.89 3.56 26.14
C MET A 44 -0.07 2.30 25.90
N LEU A 45 -0.49 1.44 24.97
CA LEU A 45 0.21 0.21 24.62
C LEU A 45 -0.08 -0.22 23.17
N VAL A 46 0.83 -0.98 22.59
CA VAL A 46 0.62 -1.74 21.34
C VAL A 46 0.76 -3.22 21.67
N ARG A 47 -0.17 -4.05 21.20
CA ARG A 47 -0.18 -5.50 21.41
C ARG A 47 -0.35 -6.24 20.09
N GLN A 48 0.32 -7.38 19.97
CA GLN A 48 0.11 -8.30 18.86
C GLN A 48 -1.23 -8.98 18.97
N THR A 49 -2.12 -8.75 18.02
CA THR A 49 -3.45 -9.36 18.01
C THR A 49 -4.06 -9.38 16.61
N GLY A 50 -4.14 -10.56 16.00
CA GLY A 50 -4.77 -10.79 14.70
C GLY A 50 -6.19 -11.35 14.80
N PHE A 51 -7.18 -10.55 15.21
CA PHE A 51 -8.59 -10.95 15.09
C PHE A 51 -9.27 -10.18 13.95
N ALA A 52 -10.04 -10.86 13.09
CA ALA A 52 -10.81 -10.21 12.01
C ALA A 52 -11.75 -9.10 12.53
N SER A 53 -12.31 -9.26 13.73
CA SER A 53 -13.19 -8.26 14.33
C SER A 53 -12.52 -6.89 14.45
N ASN A 54 -11.19 -6.84 14.59
CA ASN A 54 -10.45 -5.59 14.68
C ASN A 54 -10.45 -4.81 13.37
N PHE A 55 -10.70 -5.47 12.24
CA PHE A 55 -10.80 -4.82 10.94
C PHE A 55 -12.14 -4.12 10.73
N LEU A 56 -13.17 -4.47 11.50
CA LEU A 56 -14.49 -3.83 11.38
C LEU A 56 -14.46 -2.35 11.79
N SER A 57 -13.49 -1.96 12.61
CA SER A 57 -13.24 -0.56 12.99
C SER A 57 -12.16 0.12 12.13
N LEU A 58 -11.53 -0.62 11.20
CA LEU A 58 -10.51 -0.06 10.32
C LEU A 58 -11.17 0.91 9.33
N GLN A 59 -10.83 2.19 9.44
CA GLN A 59 -11.25 3.19 8.47
C GLN A 59 -10.58 2.92 7.12
N ILE A 60 -11.34 3.01 6.04
CA ILE A 60 -10.82 2.87 4.68
C ILE A 60 -11.26 4.10 3.90
N LYS A 61 -10.32 4.68 3.16
CA LYS A 61 -10.56 5.80 2.27
C LYS A 61 -9.95 5.49 0.91
N VAL A 62 -10.78 5.43 -0.11
CA VAL A 62 -10.36 5.13 -1.48
C VAL A 62 -10.49 6.37 -2.34
N LEU A 63 -9.40 6.80 -2.95
CA LEU A 63 -9.41 7.86 -3.95
C LEU A 63 -9.62 7.25 -5.33
N MET A 64 -10.75 7.59 -5.95
CA MET A 64 -11.10 7.13 -7.28
C MET A 64 -10.36 7.94 -8.36
N ARG A 65 -10.26 7.39 -9.57
CA ARG A 65 -9.71 8.09 -10.75
C ARG A 65 -10.39 9.43 -11.02
N SER A 66 -11.68 9.53 -10.72
CA SER A 66 -12.48 10.76 -10.86
C SER A 66 -12.11 11.86 -9.87
N GLY A 67 -11.29 11.56 -8.84
CA GLY A 67 -11.00 12.47 -7.73
C GLY A 67 -11.97 12.36 -6.56
N VAL A 68 -13.04 11.56 -6.69
CA VAL A 68 -14.03 11.33 -5.63
C VAL A 68 -13.48 10.35 -4.59
N TYR A 69 -13.82 10.56 -3.32
CA TYR A 69 -13.51 9.62 -2.24
C TYR A 69 -14.66 8.67 -1.94
N GLU A 70 -14.32 7.41 -1.70
CA GLU A 70 -15.22 6.40 -1.14
C GLU A 70 -14.72 5.96 0.24
N TYR A 71 -15.66 5.62 1.13
CA TYR A 71 -15.38 5.22 2.51
C TYR A 71 -16.02 3.86 2.83
N PRO A 72 -15.52 2.78 2.21
CA PRO A 72 -16.06 1.44 2.40
C PRO A 72 -15.79 0.93 3.83
N GLN A 73 -16.62 0.00 4.32
CA GLN A 73 -16.46 -0.63 5.64
C GLN A 73 -16.31 -2.13 5.50
N PHE A 74 -15.34 -2.70 6.22
CA PHE A 74 -15.18 -4.15 6.27
C PHE A 74 -16.39 -4.82 6.91
N ASN A 75 -16.80 -5.93 6.31
CA ASN A 75 -17.79 -6.85 6.83
C ASN A 75 -17.16 -8.22 7.01
N VAL A 76 -17.59 -8.98 8.02
CA VAL A 76 -17.13 -10.35 8.24
C VAL A 76 -17.69 -11.26 7.15
N VAL A 77 -16.81 -12.03 6.51
CA VAL A 77 -17.20 -13.11 5.61
C VAL A 77 -16.91 -14.41 6.33
N THR A 78 -17.96 -15.17 6.64
CA THR A 78 -17.84 -16.42 7.39
C THR A 78 -16.95 -17.40 6.63
N SER A 79 -15.87 -17.86 7.27
CA SER A 79 -15.05 -18.97 6.76
C SER A 79 -14.73 -19.92 7.90
N SER A 80 -14.76 -21.22 7.61
CA SER A 80 -14.48 -22.30 8.56
C SER A 80 -12.99 -22.49 8.86
N LEU A 81 -12.09 -21.76 8.18
CA LEU A 81 -10.64 -21.97 8.24
C LEU A 81 -9.83 -20.68 8.43
N GLY A 82 -10.47 -19.54 8.63
CA GLY A 82 -9.75 -18.28 8.73
C GLY A 82 -10.66 -17.06 8.84
N TYR A 83 -10.15 -16.08 9.55
CA TYR A 83 -10.75 -14.79 9.81
C TYR A 83 -10.59 -13.88 8.58
N VAL A 84 -11.63 -13.83 7.74
CA VAL A 84 -11.67 -13.02 6.51
C VAL A 84 -12.69 -11.91 6.68
N VAL A 85 -12.28 -10.69 6.36
CA VAL A 85 -13.20 -9.56 6.16
C VAL A 85 -13.09 -9.07 4.73
N GLU A 86 -14.18 -8.56 4.20
CA GLU A 86 -14.18 -7.94 2.88
C GLU A 86 -14.99 -6.66 2.84
N THR A 87 -14.66 -5.81 1.89
CA THR A 87 -15.51 -4.69 1.50
C THR A 87 -15.48 -4.51 0.00
N THR A 88 -16.57 -3.97 -0.52
CA THR A 88 -16.72 -3.59 -1.93
C THR A 88 -16.94 -2.08 -2.03
N GLY A 89 -16.39 -1.49 -3.07
CA GLY A 89 -16.71 -0.14 -3.49
C GLY A 89 -17.30 -0.13 -4.89
N SER A 90 -17.29 1.02 -5.55
CA SER A 90 -17.91 1.15 -6.88
C SER A 90 -17.26 0.26 -7.95
N CYS A 91 -15.93 0.08 -7.90
CA CYS A 91 -15.20 -0.67 -8.93
C CYS A 91 -14.12 -1.61 -8.37
N TYR A 92 -14.13 -1.89 -7.07
CA TYR A 92 -13.11 -2.69 -6.43
C TYR A 92 -13.68 -3.54 -5.30
N ARG A 93 -12.92 -4.58 -4.95
CA ARG A 93 -13.11 -5.39 -3.74
C ARG A 93 -11.79 -5.45 -2.99
N ILE A 94 -11.85 -5.26 -1.68
CA ILE A 94 -10.71 -5.41 -0.77
C ILE A 94 -11.04 -6.56 0.18
N VAL A 95 -10.14 -7.53 0.27
CA VAL A 95 -10.21 -8.64 1.20
C VAL A 95 -9.02 -8.54 2.14
N ALA A 96 -9.25 -8.63 3.44
CA ALA A 96 -8.20 -8.79 4.44
C ALA A 96 -8.34 -10.15 5.11
N THR A 97 -7.25 -10.92 5.09
CA THR A 97 -7.17 -12.25 5.71
C THR A 97 -6.09 -12.24 6.76
N VAL A 98 -6.43 -12.60 8.00
CA VAL A 98 -5.43 -12.87 9.02
C VAL A 98 -4.74 -14.20 8.70
N VAL A 99 -3.48 -14.15 8.28
CA VAL A 99 -2.66 -15.32 7.89
C VAL A 99 -2.02 -15.96 9.12
N THR A 100 -1.49 -15.15 10.02
CA THR A 100 -0.97 -15.53 11.34
C THR A 100 -1.42 -14.49 12.36
N GLY A 101 -1.16 -14.70 13.65
CA GLY A 101 -1.56 -13.76 14.71
C GLY A 101 -1.01 -12.34 14.59
N ASN A 102 -0.03 -12.11 13.70
CA ASN A 102 0.64 -10.84 13.44
C ASN A 102 0.87 -10.62 11.92
N GLN A 103 0.12 -11.30 11.06
CA GLN A 103 0.28 -11.10 9.61
C GLN A 103 -1.07 -11.05 8.96
N THR A 104 -1.31 -9.95 8.25
CA THR A 104 -2.52 -9.76 7.48
C THR A 104 -2.17 -9.67 6.01
N ARG A 105 -2.86 -10.48 5.21
CA ARG A 105 -2.84 -10.40 3.75
C ARG A 105 -3.98 -9.53 3.27
N PHE A 106 -3.64 -8.48 2.54
CA PHE A 106 -4.58 -7.67 1.79
C PHE A 106 -4.60 -8.09 0.33
N GLN A 107 -5.80 -8.21 -0.22
CA GLN A 107 -6.04 -8.52 -1.63
C GLN A 107 -6.99 -7.46 -2.18
N ILE A 108 -6.55 -6.76 -3.21
CA ILE A 108 -7.33 -5.72 -3.88
C ILE A 108 -7.61 -6.20 -5.30
N PHE A 109 -8.86 -6.17 -5.70
CA PHE A 109 -9.33 -6.58 -7.02
C PHE A 109 -10.11 -5.47 -7.66
N HIS A 110 -9.93 -5.24 -8.97
CA HIS A 110 -10.86 -4.42 -9.73
C HIS A 110 -12.04 -5.28 -10.23
N SER A 111 -13.26 -4.77 -10.14
CA SER A 111 -14.49 -5.50 -10.52
C SER A 111 -14.72 -5.62 -12.04
N GLY A 112 -13.72 -5.29 -12.86
CA GLY A 112 -13.85 -5.32 -14.33
C GLY A 112 -14.64 -4.18 -14.98
N LEU A 113 -15.21 -3.23 -14.21
CA LEU A 113 -15.97 -2.10 -14.79
C LEU A 113 -15.08 -1.18 -15.66
N PRO A 114 -15.51 -0.80 -16.87
CA PRO A 114 -14.73 0.07 -17.75
C PRO A 114 -14.75 1.54 -17.28
N ASN A 115 -13.70 2.29 -17.63
CA ASN A 115 -13.57 3.75 -17.41
C ASN A 115 -13.61 4.26 -15.96
N VAL A 116 -13.67 3.37 -14.98
CA VAL A 116 -13.49 3.65 -13.56
C VAL A 116 -12.16 3.07 -13.08
N GLY A 117 -11.73 3.47 -11.88
CA GLY A 117 -10.53 2.90 -11.28
C GLY A 117 -10.10 3.62 -10.02
N VAL A 118 -9.06 3.10 -9.40
CA VAL A 118 -8.55 3.53 -8.09
C VAL A 118 -7.17 4.19 -8.25
N GLN A 119 -6.94 5.32 -7.58
CA GLN A 119 -5.64 5.99 -7.52
C GLN A 119 -4.86 5.65 -6.26
N SER A 120 -5.56 5.56 -5.12
CA SER A 120 -4.95 5.14 -3.86
C SER A 120 -5.98 4.62 -2.88
N ILE A 121 -5.52 3.77 -1.97
CA ILE A 121 -6.29 3.24 -0.85
C ILE A 121 -5.55 3.60 0.43
N GLU A 122 -6.24 4.24 1.36
CA GLU A 122 -5.72 4.57 2.69
C GLU A 122 -6.47 3.71 3.70
N PHE A 123 -5.71 2.96 4.48
CA PHE A 123 -6.17 2.14 5.59
C PHE A 123 -5.79 2.84 6.89
N GLY A 124 -6.73 2.90 7.83
CA GLY A 124 -6.56 3.55 9.11
C GLY A 124 -6.66 5.07 9.04
N GLY A 125 -6.01 5.73 9.98
CA GLY A 125 -6.28 7.09 10.40
C GLY A 125 -5.81 7.33 11.84
N LEU A 126 -6.37 8.33 12.53
CA LEU A 126 -5.95 8.68 13.90
C LEU A 126 -6.76 8.00 15.02
N ALA A 127 -7.91 7.40 14.69
CA ALA A 127 -8.92 7.02 15.69
C ALA A 127 -9.12 5.51 15.87
N GLN A 128 -8.63 4.68 14.93
CA GLN A 128 -8.85 3.24 14.93
C GLN A 128 -7.82 2.48 15.79
N GLU A 129 -8.24 1.35 16.33
CA GLU A 129 -7.39 0.51 17.18
C GLU A 129 -6.33 -0.26 16.39
N LEU A 130 -6.69 -0.76 15.19
CA LEU A 130 -5.77 -1.47 14.32
C LEU A 130 -4.65 -0.54 13.85
N VAL A 131 -3.41 -0.98 14.04
CA VAL A 131 -2.20 -0.31 13.57
C VAL A 131 -1.35 -1.24 12.73
N PHE A 132 -0.48 -0.66 11.94
CA PHE A 132 0.48 -1.35 11.09
C PHE A 132 1.82 -1.26 11.75
N ASP A 133 2.40 -2.40 12.12
CA ASP A 133 3.75 -2.44 12.62
C ASP A 133 4.69 -2.76 11.47
N ARG A 134 5.86 -2.15 11.51
CA ARG A 134 6.99 -2.61 10.74
C ARG A 134 7.59 -3.77 11.52
N THR A 135 7.81 -3.76 12.84
CA THR A 135 8.63 -4.77 13.54
C THR A 135 8.04 -6.20 13.56
N SER A 136 8.91 -7.22 13.51
CA SER A 136 8.59 -8.58 13.98
C SER A 136 9.75 -9.10 14.85
N PRO A 137 9.53 -9.74 16.01
CA PRO A 137 8.26 -10.15 16.60
C PRO A 137 7.78 -9.27 17.78
N ASN A 138 8.39 -8.10 18.05
CA ASN A 138 8.10 -7.33 19.26
C ASN A 138 7.64 -5.90 18.94
N PRO A 139 6.34 -5.59 19.07
CA PRO A 139 5.90 -4.19 19.02
C PRO A 139 6.48 -3.42 20.20
N GLY A 140 6.94 -2.20 19.94
CA GLY A 140 7.27 -1.24 21.01
C GLY A 140 8.63 -1.45 21.70
N THR A 141 9.61 -2.09 21.07
CA THR A 141 10.99 -2.06 21.57
C THR A 141 11.74 -0.81 21.10
N SER A 142 12.31 -0.06 22.04
CA SER A 142 13.23 1.03 21.70
C SER A 142 14.38 0.50 20.83
N THR A 143 14.68 1.16 19.71
CA THR A 143 15.75 0.86 18.73
C THR A 143 15.46 -0.19 17.63
N SER A 144 14.19 -0.54 17.36
CA SER A 144 13.85 -1.38 16.19
C SER A 144 13.74 -0.52 14.91
N ASP A 145 14.87 -0.29 14.24
CA ASP A 145 14.91 0.46 12.97
C ASP A 145 14.52 -0.40 11.75
N SER A 146 14.13 -1.66 11.95
CA SER A 146 13.88 -2.60 10.86
C SER A 146 12.76 -3.57 11.20
N GLY A 147 11.79 -3.63 10.30
CA GLY A 147 10.64 -4.49 10.42
C GLY A 147 10.18 -5.08 9.08
N ARG A 148 9.21 -6.00 9.10
CA ARG A 148 8.38 -6.39 7.96
C ARG A 148 7.55 -5.20 7.46
N ASP A 149 8.22 -4.44 6.62
CA ASP A 149 7.61 -3.58 5.62
C ASP A 149 6.50 -4.31 4.81
N VAL A 150 5.71 -3.56 4.05
CA VAL A 150 4.73 -4.14 3.13
C VAL A 150 5.45 -5.11 2.18
N GLN A 151 5.09 -6.39 2.27
CA GLN A 151 5.64 -7.44 1.44
C GLN A 151 4.69 -7.69 0.29
N TYR A 152 5.04 -7.20 -0.89
CA TYR A 152 4.29 -7.47 -2.12
C TYR A 152 4.47 -8.93 -2.55
N PHE A 153 3.35 -9.63 -2.76
CA PHE A 153 3.34 -11.04 -3.19
C PHE A 153 3.13 -11.17 -4.69
N SER A 154 2.11 -10.48 -5.21
CA SER A 154 1.67 -10.63 -6.58
C SER A 154 0.77 -9.46 -6.96
N GLY A 155 0.59 -9.29 -8.25
CA GLY A 155 -0.22 -8.23 -8.80
C GLY A 155 -0.21 -8.26 -10.33
N SER A 156 -1.24 -7.69 -10.91
CA SER A 156 -1.40 -7.54 -12.35
C SER A 156 -1.93 -6.14 -12.63
N GLY A 157 -1.40 -5.54 -13.69
CA GLY A 157 -1.79 -4.24 -14.18
C GLY A 157 -0.63 -3.48 -14.78
N ILE A 158 -0.92 -2.25 -15.22
CA ILE A 158 0.08 -1.33 -15.80
C ILE A 158 0.29 -0.18 -14.82
N TRP A 159 0.80 -0.51 -13.63
CA TRP A 159 1.05 0.42 -12.54
C TRP A 159 2.21 -0.05 -11.68
N SER A 160 2.81 0.89 -10.98
CA SER A 160 3.69 0.62 -9.87
C SER A 160 3.02 1.05 -8.57
N VAL A 161 3.38 0.44 -7.45
CA VAL A 161 2.75 0.70 -6.16
C VAL A 161 3.77 1.07 -5.10
N THR A 162 3.45 2.11 -4.32
CA THR A 162 4.22 2.53 -3.13
C THR A 162 3.35 2.38 -1.89
N ALA A 163 3.92 1.82 -0.83
CA ALA A 163 3.33 1.84 0.50
C ALA A 163 3.82 3.07 1.28
N GLU A 164 2.89 3.92 1.71
CA GLU A 164 3.15 5.12 2.49
C GLU A 164 2.69 4.90 3.94
N TRP A 165 3.66 4.81 4.85
CA TRP A 165 3.45 4.71 6.29
C TRP A 165 3.15 6.09 6.87
N ARG A 166 2.04 6.19 7.60
CA ARG A 166 1.46 7.45 8.07
C ARG A 166 1.04 7.34 9.53
N ASN A 167 0.98 8.48 10.20
CA ASN A 167 0.55 8.63 11.58
C ASN A 167 1.36 7.74 12.53
N PRO A 168 2.65 8.07 12.74
CA PRO A 168 3.50 7.28 13.63
C PRO A 168 2.89 7.22 15.04
N ILE A 169 3.02 6.05 15.65
CA ILE A 169 2.55 5.78 17.00
C ILE A 169 3.60 6.19 18.02
N ARG A 170 3.12 6.83 19.08
CA ARG A 170 3.84 7.09 20.30
C ARG A 170 3.21 6.31 21.44
N ILE A 171 4.00 5.52 22.17
CA ILE A 171 3.54 4.77 23.34
C ILE A 171 3.84 5.59 24.59
N ALA A 172 2.80 5.93 25.35
CA ALA A 172 2.85 6.78 26.53
C ALA A 172 3.65 8.08 26.30
N THR A 173 4.65 8.37 27.14
CA THR A 173 5.51 9.55 27.03
C THR A 173 6.81 9.29 26.26
N ALA A 174 6.99 8.11 25.66
CA ALA A 174 8.18 7.82 24.86
C ALA A 174 8.22 8.70 23.59
N SER A 175 9.37 8.82 22.92
CA SER A 175 9.39 9.38 21.57
C SER A 175 8.64 8.44 20.60
N PRO A 176 8.04 8.94 19.51
CA PRO A 176 7.46 8.08 18.47
C PRO A 176 8.52 7.08 18.01
N LEU A 177 8.24 5.79 18.19
CA LEU A 177 9.13 4.70 17.81
C LEU A 177 8.81 4.41 16.35
N GLY A 178 9.82 4.45 15.48
CA GLY A 178 9.67 4.55 14.02
C GLY A 178 9.12 3.30 13.31
N ASP A 179 8.50 2.39 14.04
CA ASP A 179 8.04 1.08 13.60
C ASP A 179 6.51 0.96 13.50
N SER A 180 5.76 1.55 14.43
CA SER A 180 4.29 1.46 14.43
C SER A 180 3.59 2.68 13.84
N TYR A 181 2.57 2.45 13.01
CA TYR A 181 1.84 3.47 12.26
C TYR A 181 0.33 3.21 12.29
N SER A 182 -0.47 4.24 12.52
CA SER A 182 -1.93 4.10 12.45
C SER A 182 -2.48 4.32 11.04
N GLY A 183 -1.66 4.70 10.06
CA GLY A 183 -2.09 4.85 8.68
C GLY A 183 -1.17 4.10 7.72
N LEU A 184 -1.77 3.40 6.75
CA LEU A 184 -1.06 2.81 5.62
C LEU A 184 -1.78 3.22 4.34
N LYS A 185 -1.09 3.94 3.46
CA LYS A 185 -1.64 4.31 2.15
C LYS A 185 -0.92 3.59 1.03
N ILE A 186 -1.68 2.87 0.22
CA ILE A 186 -1.25 2.23 -1.02
C ILE A 186 -1.51 3.19 -2.17
N ARG A 187 -0.44 3.69 -2.80
CA ARG A 187 -0.53 4.64 -3.92
C ARG A 187 -0.08 3.98 -5.22
N PHE A 188 -0.92 4.04 -6.23
CA PHE A 188 -0.60 3.57 -7.58
C PHE A 188 -0.02 4.72 -8.42
N SER A 189 0.99 4.42 -9.25
CA SER A 189 1.62 5.41 -10.15
C SER A 189 0.69 5.84 -11.28
N THR A 190 -0.23 4.97 -11.67
CA THR A 190 -1.31 5.19 -12.63
C THR A 190 -2.59 4.56 -12.06
N THR A 191 -3.73 4.73 -12.74
CA THR A 191 -5.00 4.17 -12.26
C THR A 191 -5.02 2.64 -12.26
N PHE A 192 -5.34 2.06 -11.10
CA PHE A 192 -5.72 0.66 -10.94
C PHE A 192 -7.10 0.41 -11.55
N ARG A 193 -7.18 -0.41 -12.58
CA ARG A 193 -8.31 -0.50 -13.54
C ARG A 193 -8.78 -1.93 -13.78
N ALA A 194 -9.75 -2.11 -14.67
CA ALA A 194 -10.32 -3.41 -15.01
C ALA A 194 -9.26 -4.48 -15.32
N GLY A 195 -9.35 -5.61 -14.60
CA GLY A 195 -8.41 -6.74 -14.69
C GLY A 195 -7.24 -6.66 -13.70
N ASP A 196 -7.05 -5.52 -13.04
CA ASP A 196 -5.96 -5.34 -12.10
C ASP A 196 -6.24 -6.02 -10.75
N HIS A 197 -5.16 -6.51 -10.13
CA HIS A 197 -5.18 -7.05 -8.78
C HIS A 197 -3.86 -6.77 -8.06
N LEU A 198 -3.90 -6.69 -6.73
CA LEU A 198 -2.72 -6.47 -5.88
C LEU A 198 -2.84 -7.32 -4.62
N TYR A 199 -1.76 -8.01 -4.25
CA TYR A 199 -1.64 -8.85 -3.06
C TYR A 199 -0.41 -8.41 -2.28
N PHE A 200 -0.59 -8.11 -1.01
CA PHE A 200 0.52 -7.80 -0.11
C PHE A 200 0.21 -8.24 1.31
N ASP A 201 1.27 -8.51 2.08
CA ASP A 201 1.15 -8.76 3.50
C ASP A 201 1.78 -7.61 4.30
N VAL A 202 1.27 -7.41 5.50
CA VAL A 202 1.77 -6.43 6.47
C VAL A 202 1.51 -6.95 7.89
N ASP A 203 2.34 -6.56 8.84
CA ASP A 203 2.07 -6.81 10.26
C ASP A 203 0.97 -5.87 10.76
N THR A 204 0.05 -6.41 11.55
CA THR A 204 -1.10 -5.66 12.08
C THR A 204 -1.28 -5.96 13.55
N ASP A 205 -1.31 -4.89 14.32
CA ASP A 205 -1.39 -4.91 15.77
C ASP A 205 -2.57 -4.06 16.28
N ILE A 206 -2.73 -4.04 17.61
CA ILE A 206 -3.74 -3.22 18.28
C ILE A 206 -3.09 -2.21 19.19
N ALA A 207 -3.39 -0.94 18.98
CA ALA A 207 -3.01 0.16 19.85
C ALA A 207 -4.19 0.57 20.75
N ALA A 208 -3.98 0.48 22.06
CA ALA A 208 -4.93 0.83 23.12
C ALA A 208 -4.40 1.95 24.01
#